data_AF-A0A2K2VES8-F1
#
_entry.id   AF-A0A2K2VES8-F1
#
_cell.length_a   1.000
_cell.length_b   1.000
_cell.length_c   1.000
_cell.angle_alpha   90.00
_cell.angle_beta   90.00
_cell.angle_gamma   90.00
#
_symmetry.space_group_name_H-M   'P 1'
#
loop_
_entity.id
_entity.type
_entity.pdbx_description
1 polymer ?
#
loop_
_entity_poly.entity_id
_entity_poly.type
_entity_poly.pdbx_seq_one_letter_code
_entity_poly.pdbx_strand_id
1 'polypeptide(L)'
;ASSASYFTGLAMGLTNPFQIMWWMSVGISLARSFGAEIFIGFVAGVLLWVLSFSFSVNKFGVSPRFAKGVRAFSFITLSAFSVYLVAYGFKELFFK
;
A
#
# COMPACT_ATOMS: atom_id res chain seq x y z
N ALA A 1 -3.77 22.05 -4.97
CA ALA A 1 -4.77 20.95 -5.12
C ALA A 1 -6.07 21.46 -4.55
N SER A 2 -7.19 21.42 -5.30
CA SER A 2 -8.46 21.90 -4.74
C SER A 2 -8.90 20.96 -3.61
N SER A 3 -9.45 21.50 -2.53
CA SER A 3 -9.90 20.72 -1.36
C SER A 3 -10.85 19.58 -1.73
N ALA A 4 -11.60 19.74 -2.83
CA ALA A 4 -12.44 18.69 -3.40
C ALA A 4 -11.66 17.41 -3.74
N SER A 5 -10.43 17.51 -4.26
CA SER A 5 -9.59 16.36 -4.60
C SER A 5 -9.14 15.56 -3.37
N TYR A 6 -8.95 16.20 -2.22
CA TYR A 6 -8.57 15.52 -0.98
C TYR A 6 -9.76 14.78 -0.37
N PHE A 7 -10.91 15.45 -0.24
CA PHE A 7 -12.12 14.82 0.29
C PHE A 7 -12.58 13.65 -0.57
N THR A 8 -12.51 13.76 -1.90
CA THR A 8 -12.80 12.62 -2.79
C THR A 8 -11.83 11.46 -2.54
N GLY A 9 -10.53 11.71 -2.40
CA GLY A 9 -9.54 10.68 -2.09
C GLY A 9 -9.80 10.01 -0.74
N LEU A 10 -10.08 10.80 0.30
CA LEU A 10 -10.41 10.30 1.63
C LEU A 10 -11.70 9.46 1.63
N ALA A 11 -12.76 9.96 0.98
CA ALA A 11 -14.02 9.25 0.85
C ALA A 11 -13.85 7.93 0.09
N MET A 12 -13.08 7.93 -1.00
CA MET A 12 -12.75 6.70 -1.73
C MET A 12 -11.98 5.70 -0.85
N GLY A 13 -11.06 6.15 0.01
CA GLY A 13 -10.37 5.26 0.93
C GLY A 13 -11.28 4.68 2.02
N LEU A 14 -12.04 5.55 2.69
CA LEU A 14 -12.91 5.16 3.82
C LEU A 14 -14.09 4.28 3.40
N THR A 15 -14.58 4.42 2.17
CA THR A 15 -15.73 3.64 1.68
C THR A 15 -15.33 2.41 0.87
N ASN A 16 -14.04 2.25 0.51
CA ASN A 16 -13.58 1.10 -0.26
C ASN A 16 -13.58 -0.18 0.62
N PRO A 17 -14.43 -1.18 0.30
CA PRO A 17 -14.54 -2.40 1.10
C PRO A 17 -13.22 -3.16 1.20
N PHE A 18 -12.41 -3.16 0.15
CA PHE A 18 -11.11 -3.83 0.15
C PHE A 18 -10.15 -3.20 1.16
N GLN A 19 -10.11 -1.87 1.23
CA GLN A 19 -9.26 -1.18 2.19
C GLN A 19 -9.72 -1.46 3.62
N ILE A 20 -11.03 -1.36 3.88
CA ILE A 20 -11.60 -1.67 5.20
C ILE A 20 -11.26 -3.10 5.62
N MET A 21 -11.48 -4.09 4.73
CA MET A 21 -11.20 -5.50 5.01
C MET A 21 -9.72 -5.77 5.25
N TRP A 22 -8.83 -5.09 4.53
CA TRP A 22 -7.39 -5.18 4.76
C TRP A 22 -7.00 -4.69 6.15
N TRP A 23 -7.49 -3.51 6.54
CA TRP A 23 -7.24 -2.95 7.87
C TRP A 23 -7.74 -3.85 8.99
N MET A 24 -8.92 -4.45 8.82
CA MET A 24 -9.49 -5.39 9.79
C MET A 24 -8.67 -6.68 9.87
N SER A 25 -8.40 -7.34 8.75
CA SER A 25 -7.70 -8.62 8.72
C SER A 25 -6.26 -8.52 9.21
N VAL A 26 -5.49 -7.59 8.67
CA VAL A 26 -4.08 -7.38 9.03
C VAL A 26 -3.96 -6.75 10.41
N GLY A 27 -4.80 -5.77 10.74
CA GLY A 27 -4.79 -5.09 12.04
C GLY A 27 -5.12 -6.02 13.19
N ILE A 28 -6.14 -6.86 13.06
CA ILE A 28 -6.49 -7.86 14.08
C ILE A 28 -5.36 -8.90 14.22
N SER A 29 -4.78 -9.36 13.11
CA SER A 29 -3.66 -10.32 13.16
C SER A 29 -2.43 -9.72 13.85
N LEU A 30 -2.07 -8.48 13.53
CA LEU A 30 -0.95 -7.78 14.15
C LEU A 30 -1.15 -7.60 15.66
N ALA A 31 -2.35 -7.16 16.06
CA ALA A 31 -2.68 -6.98 17.48
C ALA A 31 -2.61 -8.30 18.26
N ARG A 32 -3.05 -9.41 17.66
CA ARG A 32 -2.94 -10.74 18.27
C ARG A 32 -1.51 -11.23 18.40
N SER A 33 -0.66 -10.94 17.42
CA SER A 33 0.73 -11.41 17.40
C SER A 33 1.67 -10.57 18.25
N PHE A 34 1.45 -9.26 18.36
CA PHE A 34 2.41 -8.31 18.92
C PHE A 34 1.83 -7.43 20.05
N GLY A 35 0.56 -7.58 20.43
CA GLY A 35 -0.11 -6.69 21.37
C GLY A 35 -0.64 -5.42 20.70
N ALA A 36 -1.34 -4.57 21.47
CA ALA A 36 -1.93 -3.34 20.94
C ALA A 36 -0.90 -2.23 20.68
N GLU A 37 0.28 -2.33 21.29
CA GLU A 37 1.38 -1.37 21.18
C GLU A 37 1.93 -1.29 19.75
N ILE A 38 1.80 -2.37 18.96
CA ILE A 38 2.21 -2.42 17.57
C ILE A 38 1.56 -1.33 16.72
N PHE A 39 0.36 -0.87 17.09
CA PHE A 39 -0.34 0.18 16.36
C PHE A 39 0.43 1.51 16.37
N ILE A 40 1.20 1.82 17.41
CA ILE A 40 2.00 3.05 17.48
C ILE A 40 3.09 3.00 16.41
N GLY A 41 3.87 1.92 16.37
CA GLY A 41 4.93 1.73 15.38
C GLY A 41 4.37 1.64 13.96
N PHE A 42 3.22 0.97 13.81
CA PHE A 42 2.55 0.84 12.53
C PHE A 42 2.07 2.20 11.99
N VAL A 43 1.38 3.01 12.81
CA VAL A 43 0.95 4.36 12.43
C VAL A 43 2.14 5.26 12.14
N ALA A 44 3.19 5.22 12.97
CA ALA A 44 4.42 5.98 12.75
C ALA A 44 5.09 5.59 11.41
N GLY A 45 5.15 4.30 11.10
CA GLY A 45 5.68 3.80 9.84
C GLY A 45 4.87 4.26 8.63
N VAL A 46 3.54 4.21 8.69
CA VAL A 46 2.66 4.72 7.62
C VAL A 46 2.85 6.23 7.43
N LEU A 47 2.87 7.01 8.51
CA LEU A 47 3.10 8.45 8.44
C LEU A 47 4.47 8.76 7.84
N LEU A 48 5.53 8.08 8.31
CA LEU A 48 6.87 8.25 7.77
C LEU A 48 6.91 7.94 6.27
N TRP A 49 6.27 6.84 5.84
CA TRP A 49 6.19 6.46 4.44
C TRP A 49 5.46 7.50 3.60
N VAL A 50 4.26 7.91 3.99
CA VAL A 50 3.43 8.87 3.25
C VAL A 50 4.14 10.21 3.12
N LEU A 51 4.73 10.71 4.21
CA LEU A 51 5.46 11.98 4.21
C LEU A 51 6.74 11.89 3.36
N SER A 52 7.54 10.83 3.54
CA SER A 52 8.80 10.65 2.80
C SER A 52 8.54 10.49 1.29
N PHE A 53 7.50 9.73 0.93
CA PHE A 53 7.11 9.54 -0.46
C PHE A 53 6.61 10.85 -1.07
N SER A 54 5.69 11.55 -0.39
CA SER A 54 5.14 12.82 -0.87
C SER A 54 6.24 13.88 -1.04
N PHE A 55 7.17 13.96 -0.08
CA PHE A 55 8.33 14.83 -0.17
C PHE A 55 9.23 14.46 -1.35
N SER A 56 9.52 13.17 -1.54
CA SER A 56 10.35 12.69 -2.65
C SER A 56 9.72 13.00 -4.00
N VAL A 57 8.41 12.79 -4.15
CA VAL A 57 7.68 13.12 -5.39
C VAL A 57 7.61 14.63 -5.61
N ASN A 58 7.38 15.43 -4.57
CA ASN A 58 7.37 16.89 -4.72
C ASN A 58 8.74 17.42 -5.17
N LYS A 59 9.82 16.88 -4.61
CA LYS A 59 11.20 17.33 -4.89
C LYS A 59 11.77 16.80 -6.21
N PHE A 60 11.48 15.54 -6.55
CA PHE A 60 12.12 14.84 -7.68
C PHE A 60 11.15 14.43 -8.79
N GLY A 61 9.83 14.52 -8.56
CA GLY A 61 8.78 14.02 -9.47
C GLY A 61 8.69 14.75 -10.81
N VAL A 62 9.27 15.95 -10.92
CA VAL A 62 9.34 16.71 -12.18
C VAL A 62 10.40 16.12 -13.12
N SER A 63 11.36 15.35 -12.60
CA SER A 63 12.40 14.73 -13.42
C SER A 63 11.84 13.54 -14.22
N PRO A 64 11.93 13.56 -15.58
CA PRO A 64 11.42 12.47 -16.40
C PRO A 64 12.16 11.13 -16.14
N ARG A 65 13.41 11.18 -15.67
CA ARG A 65 14.17 9.98 -15.28
C ARG A 65 13.62 9.35 -14.02
N PHE A 66 13.27 10.15 -13.02
CA PHE A 66 12.68 9.67 -11.77
C PHE A 66 11.30 9.04 -12.03
N ALA A 67 10.45 9.71 -12.81
CA ALA A 67 9.14 9.18 -13.19
C ALA A 67 9.25 7.85 -13.97
N LYS A 68 10.20 7.74 -14.91
CA LYS A 68 10.45 6.49 -15.65
C LYS A 68 10.95 5.37 -14.73
N GLY A 69 11.85 5.68 -13.80
CA GLY A 69 12.36 4.74 -12.81
C GLY A 69 11.25 4.19 -11.90
N VAL A 70 10.43 5.07 -11.33
CA VAL A 70 9.27 4.69 -10.50
C VAL A 70 8.32 3.79 -11.30
N ARG A 71 7.99 4.17 -12.55
CA ARG A 71 7.08 3.38 -13.39
C ARG A 71 7.64 1.97 -13.68
N ALA A 72 8.92 1.87 -14.02
CA ALA A 72 9.56 0.59 -14.28
C ALA A 72 9.58 -0.29 -13.03
N PHE A 73 9.94 0.28 -11.87
CA PHE A 73 9.91 -0.40 -10.60
C PHE A 73 8.50 -0.91 -10.26
N SER A 74 7.48 -0.03 -10.32
CA SER A 74 6.09 -0.40 -10.06
C SER A 74 5.60 -1.51 -10.99
N PHE A 75 5.93 -1.45 -12.28
CA PHE A 75 5.59 -2.50 -13.24
C PHE A 75 6.21 -3.85 -12.84
N ILE A 76 7.52 -3.87 -12.58
CA ILE A 76 8.24 -5.10 -12.19
C ILE A 76 7.66 -5.68 -10.90
N THR A 77 7.45 -4.85 -9.88
CA THR A 77 6.88 -5.30 -8.60
C THR A 77 5.48 -5.87 -8.78
N LEU A 78 4.59 -5.18 -9.49
CA LEU A 78 3.22 -5.66 -9.71
C LEU A 78 3.19 -6.94 -10.54
N SER A 79 4.01 -7.05 -11.58
CA SER A 79 4.12 -8.28 -12.37
C SER A 79 4.66 -9.44 -11.53
N ALA A 80 5.70 -9.22 -10.71
CA ALA A 80 6.25 -10.25 -9.84
C ALA A 80 5.22 -10.74 -8.80
N PHE A 81 4.52 -9.81 -8.13
CA PHE A 81 3.45 -10.17 -7.19
C PHE A 81 2.29 -10.89 -7.87
N SER A 82 1.91 -10.45 -9.08
CA SER A 82 0.87 -11.11 -9.87
C SER A 82 1.22 -12.57 -10.16
N VAL A 83 2.43 -12.83 -10.67
CA VAL A 83 2.92 -14.19 -10.94
C VAL A 83 2.97 -15.01 -9.66
N TYR A 84 3.49 -14.44 -8.57
CA TYR A 84 3.58 -15.12 -7.28
C TYR A 84 2.20 -15.54 -6.75
N LEU A 85 1.22 -14.64 -6.78
CA LEU A 85 -0.13 -14.92 -6.29
C LEU A 85 -0.84 -15.98 -7.12
N VAL A 86 -0.67 -15.95 -8.46
CA VAL A 86 -1.23 -16.99 -9.34
C VAL A 86 -0.58 -18.34 -9.06
N ALA A 87 0.74 -18.40 -8.93
CA ALA A 87 1.45 -19.63 -8.62
C ALA A 87 1.04 -20.21 -7.25
N TYR A 88 0.94 -19.35 -6.23
CA TYR A 88 0.52 -19.75 -4.89
C TYR A 88 -0.93 -20.27 -4.89
N GLY A 89 -1.86 -19.53 -5.52
CA GLY A 89 -3.26 -19.94 -5.62
C GLY A 89 -3.43 -21.25 -6.39
N PHE A 90 -2.68 -21.45 -7.49
CA PHE A 90 -2.72 -22.70 -8.25
C PHE A 90 -2.21 -23.88 -7.41
N LYS A 91 -1.12 -23.70 -6.65
CA LYS A 91 -0.59 -24.73 -5.77
C LYS A 91 -1.62 -25.16 -4.71
N GLU A 92 -2.24 -24.22 -4.03
CA GLU A 92 -3.22 -24.50 -2.97
C GLU A 92 -4.51 -25.17 -3.49
N LEU A 93 -4.90 -24.89 -4.74
CA LEU A 93 -6.12 -25.46 -5.33
C LEU A 93 -5.91 -26.88 -5.87
N PHE A 94 -4.77 -27.15 -6.51
CA PHE A 94 -4.55 -28.40 -7.26
C PHE A 94 -3.67 -29.42 -6.53
N PHE A 95 -2.84 -28.99 -5.57
CA PHE A 95 -1.86 -29.86 -4.90
C PHE A 95 -2.06 -29.90 -3.38
N LYS A 96 -3.32 -29.78 -2.94
CA LYS A 96 -3.69 -29.90 -1.53
C LYS A 96 -3.47 -31.31 -0.99
#